data_AF-A0A523Y9V6-F1
#
_entry.id   AF-A0A523Y9V6-F1
#
_cell.length_a   1.000
_cell.length_b   1.000
_cell.length_c   1.000
_cell.angle_alpha   90.00
_cell.angle_beta   90.00
_cell.angle_gamma   90.00
#
_symmetry.space_group_name_H-M   'P 1'
#
loop_
_entity.id
_entity.type
_entity.pdbx_description
1 polymer ?
#
loop_
_entity_poly.entity_id
_entity_poly.type
_entity_poly.pdbx_seq_one_letter_code
_entity_poly.pdbx_strand_id
1 'polypeptide(L)'
;MSGGGARFITQQASKYFTGQPLEVTVFLTGTDKVKACMRGKATVVRIDASTNSGIGEKTPRMDVAVKLDSPLHLERVDVKTQLNHREPPGNLK
;
A
#
# COMPACT_ATOMS: atom_id res chain seq x y z
N MET A 1 9.52 -6.19 -4.93
CA MET A 1 8.72 -7.43 -4.71
C MET A 1 9.58 -8.63 -5.03
N SER A 2 9.37 -9.76 -4.36
CA SER A 2 9.98 -11.05 -4.71
C SER A 2 8.89 -12.04 -5.13
N GLY A 3 9.25 -13.20 -5.66
CA GLY A 3 8.31 -14.19 -6.21
C GLY A 3 7.26 -14.76 -5.24
N GLY A 4 7.35 -14.47 -3.95
CA GLY A 4 6.37 -14.91 -2.94
C GLY A 4 5.96 -13.85 -1.92
N GLY A 5 6.38 -12.60 -2.08
CA GLY A 5 6.16 -11.57 -1.07
C GLY A 5 6.49 -10.15 -1.49
N ALA A 6 6.10 -9.22 -0.64
CA ALA A 6 6.35 -7.80 -0.80
C ALA A 6 6.83 -7.18 0.52
N ARG A 7 7.48 -6.03 0.40
CA ARG A 7 7.87 -5.19 1.53
C ARG A 7 7.42 -3.78 1.27
N PHE A 8 6.85 -3.12 2.27
CA PHE A 8 6.48 -1.71 2.21
C PHE A 8 6.93 -0.99 3.48
N ILE A 9 7.04 0.34 3.39
CA ILE A 9 7.44 1.20 4.50
C ILE A 9 6.21 1.94 5.01
N THR A 10 6.05 2.03 6.33
CA THR A 10 4.93 2.76 6.97
C THR A 10 5.39 3.52 8.21
N GLN A 11 4.74 4.64 8.51
CA GLN A 11 4.88 5.33 9.79
C GLN A 11 3.82 4.89 10.82
N GLN A 12 2.86 4.05 10.41
CA GLN A 12 1.74 3.60 11.23
C GLN A 12 1.92 2.14 11.66
N ALA A 13 3.12 1.81 12.16
CA ALA A 13 3.50 0.44 12.47
C ALA A 13 2.60 -0.25 13.50
N SER A 14 2.02 0.53 14.42
CA SER A 14 1.07 0.04 15.44
C SER A 14 -0.20 -0.59 14.86
N LYS A 15 -0.48 -0.39 13.57
CA LYS A 15 -1.62 -1.02 12.88
C LYS A 15 -1.30 -2.42 12.35
N TYR A 16 -0.05 -2.86 12.46
CA TYR A 16 0.43 -4.10 11.89
C TYR A 16 0.94 -5.06 12.98
N PHE A 17 0.64 -6.35 12.82
CA PHE A 17 1.21 -7.43 13.66
C PHE A 17 1.46 -8.69 12.83
N THR A 18 2.42 -9.51 13.25
CA THR A 18 2.75 -10.76 12.55
C THR A 18 1.55 -11.71 12.52
N GLY A 19 1.31 -12.33 11.37
CA GLY A 19 0.15 -13.19 11.13
C GLY A 19 -1.11 -12.44 10.70
N GLN A 20 -1.09 -11.11 10.68
CA GLN A 20 -2.25 -10.32 10.26
C GLN A 20 -2.53 -10.50 8.76
N PRO A 21 -3.79 -10.82 8.39
CA PRO A 21 -4.21 -10.82 7.00
C PRO A 21 -4.43 -9.39 6.50
N LEU A 22 -4.00 -9.12 5.27
CA LEU A 22 -4.11 -7.84 4.59
C LEU A 22 -4.67 -8.02 3.18
N GLU A 23 -5.50 -7.09 2.74
CA GLU A 23 -5.75 -6.87 1.32
C GLU A 23 -4.70 -5.89 0.79
N VAL A 24 -3.97 -6.30 -0.25
CA VAL A 24 -2.85 -5.55 -0.81
C VAL A 24 -3.20 -5.08 -2.20
N THR A 25 -2.97 -3.79 -2.47
CA THR A 25 -3.02 -3.20 -3.80
C THR A 25 -1.65 -2.60 -4.12
N VAL A 26 -0.99 -3.13 -5.15
CA VAL A 26 0.29 -2.61 -5.67
C VAL A 26 -0.01 -1.78 -6.90
N PHE A 27 0.19 -0.48 -6.80
CA PHE A 27 0.09 0.41 -7.96
C PHE A 27 1.35 0.28 -8.79
N LEU A 28 1.19 -0.15 -10.04
CA LEU A 28 2.31 -0.25 -10.97
C LEU A 28 2.58 1.14 -11.53
N THR A 29 3.81 1.61 -11.43
CA THR A 29 4.27 2.80 -12.14
C THR A 29 4.36 2.47 -13.63
N GLY A 30 3.28 2.74 -14.36
CA GLY A 30 3.21 2.64 -15.82
C GLY A 30 3.14 4.02 -16.45
N THR A 31 3.68 4.15 -17.66
CA THR A 31 3.51 5.32 -18.54
C THR A 31 2.05 5.75 -18.58
N ASP A 32 1.78 7.06 -18.61
CA ASP A 32 0.48 7.76 -18.47
C ASP A 32 -0.74 7.17 -19.23
N LYS A 33 -0.51 6.22 -20.14
CA LYS A 33 -1.50 5.56 -20.99
C LYS A 33 -2.27 4.42 -20.31
N VAL A 34 -1.76 3.79 -19.25
CA VAL A 34 -2.48 2.70 -18.56
C VAL A 34 -2.27 2.78 -17.05
N LYS A 35 -3.30 3.16 -16.30
CA LYS A 35 -3.35 2.97 -14.85
C LYS A 35 -3.71 1.50 -14.57
N ALA A 36 -2.75 0.73 -14.06
CA ALA A 36 -2.97 -0.66 -13.65
C ALA A 36 -2.50 -0.87 -12.22
N CYS A 37 -3.19 -1.73 -11.49
CA CYS A 37 -2.78 -2.19 -10.17
C CYS A 37 -2.78 -3.71 -10.11
N MET A 38 -2.05 -4.25 -9.14
CA MET A 38 -2.08 -5.66 -8.81
C MET A 38 -2.73 -5.82 -7.45
N ARG A 39 -3.74 -6.68 -7.32
CA ARG A 39 -4.48 -6.90 -6.07
C ARG A 39 -4.37 -8.34 -5.60
N GLY A 40 -4.40 -8.53 -4.29
CA GLY A 40 -4.44 -9.86 -3.69
C GLY A 40 -4.43 -9.83 -2.17
N LYS A 41 -4.39 -11.02 -1.58
CA LYS A 41 -4.31 -11.21 -0.13
C LYS A 41 -2.88 -11.52 0.29
N ALA A 42 -2.50 -11.03 1.45
CA ALA A 42 -1.18 -11.25 2.00
C ALA A 42 -1.23 -11.36 3.52
N THR A 43 -0.23 -12.02 4.09
CA THR A 43 -0.06 -12.15 5.53
C THR A 43 1.21 -11.44 5.97
N VAL A 44 1.14 -10.62 7.02
CA VAL A 44 2.33 -9.99 7.61
C VAL A 44 3.23 -11.05 8.21
N VAL A 45 4.49 -11.09 7.79
CA VAL A 45 5.49 -12.08 8.28
C VAL A 45 6.59 -11.45 9.12
N ARG A 46 6.84 -10.14 8.97
CA ARG A 46 7.88 -9.43 9.72
C ARG A 46 7.63 -7.93 9.78
N ILE A 47 8.03 -7.30 10.87
CA ILE A 47 8.01 -5.85 11.05
C ILE A 47 9.35 -5.45 11.67
N ASP A 48 10.11 -4.60 10.98
CA ASP A 48 11.43 -4.14 11.42
C ASP A 48 11.50 -2.61 11.45
N ALA A 49 12.39 -2.06 12.28
CA ALA A 49 12.74 -0.66 12.19
C ALA A 49 13.47 -0.38 10.87
N SER A 50 13.06 0.67 10.15
CA SER A 50 13.71 1.01 8.89
C SER A 50 15.06 1.68 9.18
N THR A 51 16.13 1.08 8.68
CA THR A 51 17.51 1.56 8.82
C THR A 51 17.78 2.85 8.04
N ASN A 52 16.82 3.32 7.23
CA ASN A 52 16.95 4.50 6.39
C ASN A 52 16.24 5.75 6.96
N SER A 53 15.95 5.73 8.27
CA SER A 53 15.41 6.90 8.98
C SER A 53 16.51 7.95 9.06
N GLY A 54 16.47 8.95 8.17
CA GLY A 54 17.39 10.08 8.21
C GLY A 54 17.34 10.77 9.57
N ILE A 55 18.48 11.26 10.05
CA ILE A 55 18.60 12.07 11.27
C ILE A 55 17.66 13.27 11.13
N GLY A 56 16.49 13.21 11.77
CA GLY A 56 15.48 14.29 11.74
C GLY A 56 14.02 13.86 11.57
N GLU A 57 13.72 12.58 11.28
CA GLU A 57 12.32 12.15 11.20
C GLU A 57 11.69 11.97 12.60
N LYS A 58 10.64 12.74 12.89
CA LYS A 58 9.91 12.68 14.18
C LYS A 58 9.14 11.37 14.41
N THR A 59 8.90 10.57 13.36
CA THR A 59 8.22 9.28 13.43
C THR A 59 9.08 8.19 12.80
N PRO A 60 9.42 7.12 13.54
CA PRO A 60 10.23 6.05 13.00
C PRO A 60 9.47 5.34 11.87
N ARG A 61 10.10 5.27 10.70
CA ARG A 61 9.60 4.45 9.59
C ARG A 61 9.86 2.98 9.93
N MET A 62 8.85 2.14 9.70
CA MET A 62 8.98 0.69 9.86
C MET A 62 8.83 0.00 8.51
N ASP A 63 9.64 -1.01 8.29
CA ASP A 63 9.56 -1.93 7.17
C ASP A 63 8.62 -3.09 7.54
N VAL A 64 7.57 -3.29 6.74
CA VAL A 64 6.61 -4.39 6.90
C VAL A 64 6.78 -5.35 5.74
N ALA A 65 7.13 -6.60 6.05
CA ALA A 65 7.23 -7.68 5.08
C ALA A 65 5.95 -8.52 5.10
N VAL A 66 5.44 -8.81 3.92
CA VAL A 66 4.24 -9.63 3.71
C VAL A 66 4.53 -10.79 2.78
N LYS A 67 3.94 -11.95 3.07
CA LYS A 67 3.88 -13.08 2.16
C LYS A 67 2.57 -13.00 1.40
N LEU A 68 2.62 -13.16 0.08
CA LEU A 68 1.40 -13.24 -0.73
C LEU A 68 0.76 -14.61 -0.54
N ASP A 69 -0.54 -14.63 -0.23
CA ASP A 69 -1.26 -15.89 0.00
C ASP A 69 -1.60 -16.59 -1.33
N SER A 70 -1.70 -15.81 -2.41
CA SER A 70 -1.92 -16.25 -3.79
C SER A 70 -1.21 -15.32 -4.77
N PRO A 71 -1.03 -15.71 -6.05
CA PRO A 71 -0.59 -14.79 -7.09
C PRO A 71 -1.48 -13.54 -7.13
N LEU A 72 -0.88 -12.38 -7.38
CA LEU A 72 -1.63 -11.13 -7.53
C LEU A 72 -2.35 -11.10 -8.88
N HIS A 73 -3.55 -10.52 -8.89
CA HIS A 73 -4.33 -10.31 -10.10
C HIS A 73 -4.11 -8.90 -10.63
N LEU A 74 -3.82 -8.79 -11.93
CA LEU A 74 -3.70 -7.49 -12.60
C LEU A 74 -5.09 -6.93 -12.92
N GLU A 75 -5.37 -5.72 -12.44
CA GLU A 75 -6.60 -4.99 -12.72
C GLU A 75 -6.28 -3.68 -13.45
N ARG A 76 -7.12 -3.31 -14.42
CA ARG A 76 -7.08 -1.98 -15.05
C ARG A 76 -7.93 -1.03 -14.22
N VAL A 77 -7.37 0.12 -13.87
CA VAL A 77 -8.07 1.17 -13.13
C VAL A 77 -8.69 2.11 -14.15
N ASP A 78 -10.00 1.96 -14.39
CA ASP A 78 -10.75 2.91 -15.20
C ASP A 78 -10.82 4.28 -14.49
N VAL A 79 -10.55 5.35 -15.25
CA VAL A 79 -10.43 6.73 -14.74
C VAL A 79 -11.73 7.25 -14.09
N LYS A 80 -12.88 6.58 -14.31
CA LYS A 80 -14.18 7.00 -13.78
C LYS A 80 -14.38 6.71 -12.28
N THR A 81 -13.57 5.87 -11.66
CA THR A 81 -13.78 5.47 -10.25
C THR A 81 -13.07 6.38 -9.23
N GLN A 82 -12.33 7.40 -9.69
CA GLN A 82 -11.58 8.32 -8.81
C GLN A 82 -12.36 9.59 -8.42
N LEU A 83 -13.60 9.79 -8.90
CA LEU A 83 -14.36 11.04 -8.72
C LEU A 83 -15.47 10.98 -7.64
N ASN A 84 -15.37 10.07 -6.66
CA ASN A 84 -16.39 9.98 -5.59
C ASN A 84 -15.87 10.35 -4.19
N HIS A 85 -14.72 11.01 -4.06
CA HIS A 85 -14.32 11.56 -2.76
C HIS A 85 -13.80 13.00 -2.84
N ARG A 86 -14.73 13.90 -2.44
CA ARG A 86 -14.64 15.32 -2.07
C ARG A 86 -15.05 16.33 -3.14
N GLU A 87 -16.35 16.63 -3.17
CA GLU A 87 -16.77 18.03 -3.12
C GLU A 87 -17.43 18.29 -1.76
N PRO A 88 -16.97 19.26 -0.95
CA PRO A 88 -17.74 19.74 0.18
C PRO A 88 -18.95 20.54 -0.32
N PRO A 89 -20.11 20.49 0.36
CA PRO A 89 -21.27 21.27 -0.03
C PRO A 89 -20.91 22.77 0.04
N GLY A 90 -21.13 23.46 -1.08
CA GLY A 90 -20.98 24.91 -1.16
C GLY A 90 -21.91 25.61 -0.17
N ASN A 91 -21.35 26.51 0.63
CA ASN A 91 -22.12 27.46 1.41
C ASN A 91 -22.78 28.46 0.45
N LEU A 92 -24.09 28.35 0.25
CA LEU A 92 -24.89 29.49 -0.19
C LEU A 92 -24.85 30.55 0.91
N LYS A 93 -24.49 31.77 0.54
CA LYS A 93 -24.76 32.98 1.30
C LYS A 93 -25.62 33.89 0.43
#